data_AF-A0A3D1RHA5-F1
#
_entry.id   AF-A0A3D1RHA5-F1
#
_cell.length_a   1.000
_cell.length_b   1.000
_cell.length_c   1.000
_cell.angle_alpha   90.00
_cell.angle_beta   90.00
_cell.angle_gamma   90.00
#
_symmetry.space_group_name_H-M   'P 1'
#
loop_
_entity.id
_entity.type
_entity.pdbx_description
1 polymer ?
#
loop_
_entity_poly.entity_id
_entity_poly.type
_entity_poly.pdbx_seq_one_letter_code
_entity_poly.pdbx_strand_id
1 'polypeptide(L)'
;MKNKTLKIIAVLLIAIALITLSTTIVRATTGFEPIEPKPAGTAGEKVTNTAGQILTIVRIVGMAVAVIMLTILGIKYVAASPNEKADYKKGMTVYVVGAVLLFGASALLSVIQKFVEGK
;
A
#
# COMPACT_ATOMS: atom_id res chain seq x y z
N MET A 1 -3.63 59.59 19.77
CA MET A 1 -2.70 59.98 18.68
C MET A 1 -3.51 60.45 17.50
N LYS A 2 -3.26 61.66 16.97
CA LYS A 2 -4.04 62.24 15.86
C LYS A 2 -4.03 61.28 14.67
N ASN A 3 -5.19 61.01 14.04
CA ASN A 3 -5.37 59.97 13.00
C ASN A 3 -4.34 60.00 11.86
N LYS A 4 -3.68 61.15 11.62
CA LYS A 4 -2.59 61.29 10.65
C LYS A 4 -1.30 60.62 11.11
N THR A 5 -0.92 60.76 12.39
CA THR A 5 0.28 60.14 12.97
C THR A 5 0.18 58.62 12.97
N LEU A 6 -1.00 58.06 13.24
CA LEU A 6 -1.21 56.61 13.23
C LEU A 6 -1.09 56.01 11.82
N LYS A 7 -1.62 56.70 10.80
CA LYS A 7 -1.47 56.29 9.38
C LYS A 7 -0.02 56.32 8.92
N ILE A 8 0.76 57.32 9.33
CA ILE A 8 2.19 57.41 8.98
C ILE A 8 2.98 56.26 9.60
N ILE A 9 2.74 55.93 10.86
CA ILE A 9 3.39 54.80 11.54
C ILE A 9 3.02 53.45 10.89
N ALA A 10 1.75 53.27 10.51
CA ALA A 10 1.30 52.06 9.83
C ALA A 10 1.95 51.88 8.44
N VAL A 11 2.04 52.95 7.65
CA VAL A 11 2.71 52.91 6.34
C VAL A 11 4.21 52.63 6.49
N LEU A 12 4.85 53.20 7.52
CA LEU A 12 6.27 52.96 7.82
C LEU A 12 6.54 51.48 8.19
N LEU A 13 5.67 50.87 9.00
CA LEU A 13 5.78 49.45 9.36
C LEU A 13 5.63 48.52 8.16
N ILE A 14 4.69 48.82 7.25
CA ILE A 14 4.48 48.04 6.02
C ILE A 14 5.70 48.16 5.09
N ALA A 15 6.28 49.36 4.96
CA ALA A 15 7.48 49.55 4.15
C ALA A 15 8.68 48.76 4.69
N ILE A 16 8.87 48.74 6.01
CA ILE A 16 9.94 47.94 6.65
C ILE A 16 9.71 46.43 6.42
N ALA A 17 8.47 45.95 6.55
CA ALA A 17 8.14 44.55 6.30
C ALA A 17 8.43 44.13 4.84
N LEU A 18 8.10 44.99 3.86
CA LEU A 18 8.36 44.74 2.45
C LEU A 18 9.87 44.68 2.12
N ILE A 19 10.68 45.55 2.76
CA ILE A 19 12.13 45.53 2.60
C ILE A 19 12.72 44.22 3.15
N THR A 20 12.23 43.72 4.29
CA THR A 20 12.71 42.45 4.86
C THR A 20 12.37 41.21 4.03
N LEU A 21 11.30 41.26 3.23
CA LEU A 21 10.97 40.18 2.29
C LEU A 21 11.85 40.20 1.04
N SER A 22 12.36 41.36 0.64
CA SER A 22 13.25 41.49 -0.53
C SER A 22 14.70 41.06 -0.28
N THR A 23 15.13 40.96 0.99
CA THR A 23 16.50 40.58 1.36
C THR A 23 16.71 39.08 1.56
N THR A 24 15.65 38.27 1.53
CA THR A 24 15.78 36.80 1.43
C THR A 24 16.13 36.41 -0.01
N ILE A 25 17.34 36.75 -0.44
CA ILE A 25 17.97 36.08 -1.57
C ILE A 25 18.15 34.63 -1.15
N VAL A 26 17.45 33.70 -1.78
CA VAL A 26 17.73 32.26 -1.67
C VAL A 26 19.12 32.05 -2.28
N ARG A 27 20.16 32.17 -1.45
CA ARG A 27 21.54 31.88 -1.83
C ARG A 27 21.75 30.37 -1.66
N ALA A 28 21.60 29.62 -2.74
CA ALA A 28 22.05 28.23 -2.78
C ALA A 28 23.58 28.21 -2.66
N THR A 29 24.10 27.72 -1.53
CA THR A 29 25.55 27.65 -1.26
C THR A 29 26.18 26.40 -1.86
N THR A 30 25.38 25.42 -2.27
CA THR A 30 25.80 24.21 -2.97
C THR A 30 24.95 24.06 -4.24
N GLY A 31 25.56 23.56 -5.32
CA GLY A 31 24.88 23.34 -6.60
C GLY A 31 23.70 22.36 -6.46
N PHE A 32 22.93 22.17 -7.53
CA PHE A 32 21.84 21.19 -7.58
C PHE A 32 22.27 19.84 -6.99
N GLU A 33 21.84 19.56 -5.76
CA GLU A 33 21.96 18.22 -5.17
C GLU A 33 21.11 17.28 -6.02
N PRO A 34 21.66 16.17 -6.53
CA PRO A 34 20.86 15.14 -7.18
C PRO A 34 19.75 14.70 -6.22
N ILE A 35 18.53 14.56 -6.72
CA ILE A 35 17.46 13.90 -5.95
C ILE A 35 17.82 12.42 -5.90
N GLU A 36 18.63 12.04 -4.91
CA GLU A 36 18.88 10.64 -4.61
C GLU A 36 17.59 10.04 -4.03
N PRO A 37 17.17 8.84 -4.46
CA PRO A 37 16.08 8.12 -3.82
C PRO A 37 16.50 7.83 -2.38
N LYS A 38 16.01 8.64 -1.44
CA LYS A 38 16.24 8.44 -0.02
C LYS A 38 15.64 7.08 0.34
N PRO A 39 16.40 6.17 0.98
CA PRO A 39 15.82 4.94 1.49
C PRO A 39 14.63 5.31 2.37
N ALA A 40 13.54 4.55 2.25
CA ALA A 40 12.35 4.78 3.05
C ALA A 40 12.79 4.94 4.51
N GLY A 41 12.58 6.12 5.10
CA GLY A 41 13.00 6.37 6.48
C GLY A 41 12.37 5.33 7.42
N THR A 42 12.75 5.33 8.69
CA THR A 42 12.25 4.37 9.71
C THR A 42 10.73 4.15 9.72
N ALA A 43 9.93 5.11 9.26
CA ALA A 43 8.48 4.95 9.05
C ALA A 43 8.12 3.98 7.91
N GLY A 44 8.80 4.04 6.76
CA GLY A 44 8.52 3.18 5.60
C GLY A 44 8.98 1.74 5.78
N GLU A 45 10.07 1.51 6.53
CA GLU A 45 10.48 0.16 6.94
C GLU A 45 9.44 -0.50 7.86
N LYS A 46 8.91 0.25 8.84
CA LYS A 46 7.86 -0.25 9.75
C LYS A 46 6.57 -0.60 9.02
N VAL A 47 6.15 0.22 8.05
CA VAL A 47 4.96 -0.04 7.22
C VAL A 47 5.16 -1.28 6.36
N THR A 48 6.32 -1.41 5.72
CA THR A 48 6.64 -2.57 4.87
C THR A 48 6.68 -3.87 5.69
N ASN A 49 7.29 -3.84 6.87
CA ASN A 49 7.35 -5.01 7.76
C ASN A 49 5.97 -5.42 8.29
N THR A 50 5.15 -4.44 8.70
CA THR A 50 3.80 -4.73 9.21
C THR A 50 2.89 -5.25 8.10
N ALA A 51 2.93 -4.66 6.90
CA ALA A 51 2.18 -5.13 5.75
C ALA A 51 2.60 -6.55 5.33
N GLY A 52 3.91 -6.85 5.35
CA GLY A 52 4.43 -8.19 5.05
C GLY A 52 3.95 -9.25 6.04
N GLN A 53 3.92 -8.93 7.33
CA GLN A 53 3.43 -9.85 8.37
C GLN A 53 1.93 -10.13 8.22
N ILE A 54 1.10 -9.09 8.03
CA ILE A 54 -0.34 -9.25 7.82
C ILE A 54 -0.62 -10.10 6.59
N LEU A 55 0.06 -9.82 5.48
CA LEU A 55 -0.11 -10.55 4.23
C LEU A 55 0.28 -12.03 4.39
N THR A 56 1.33 -12.34 5.16
CA THR A 56 1.75 -13.70 5.44
C THR A 56 0.70 -14.47 6.24
N ILE A 57 0.16 -13.86 7.29
CA ILE A 57 -0.90 -14.47 8.12
C ILE A 57 -2.14 -14.75 7.28
N VAL A 58 -2.60 -13.77 6.49
CA VAL A 58 -3.78 -13.92 5.63
C VAL A 58 -3.58 -15.00 4.58
N ARG A 59 -2.39 -15.12 3.98
CA ARG A 59 -2.08 -16.20 3.03
C ARG A 59 -2.17 -17.57 3.67
N ILE A 60 -1.56 -17.76 4.85
CA ILE A 60 -1.55 -19.06 5.54
C ILE A 60 -2.99 -19.47 5.92
N VAL A 61 -3.75 -18.56 6.53
CA VAL A 61 -5.14 -18.83 6.93
C VAL A 61 -6.01 -19.07 5.70
N GLY A 62 -5.89 -18.24 4.67
CA GLY A 62 -6.64 -18.40 3.42
C GLY A 62 -6.35 -19.73 2.72
N MET A 63 -5.09 -20.13 2.64
CA MET A 63 -4.68 -21.42 2.07
C MET A 63 -5.26 -22.59 2.87
N ALA A 64 -5.18 -22.55 4.21
CA ALA A 64 -5.73 -23.60 5.06
C ALA A 64 -7.24 -23.78 4.85
N VAL A 65 -7.99 -22.68 4.83
CA VAL A 65 -9.44 -22.70 4.59
C VAL A 65 -9.77 -23.23 3.19
N ALA A 66 -9.02 -22.82 2.16
CA ALA A 66 -9.22 -23.30 0.79
C ALA A 66 -9.04 -24.82 0.67
N VAL A 67 -7.99 -25.37 1.30
CA VAL A 67 -7.73 -26.83 1.29
C VAL A 67 -8.85 -27.59 1.99
N ILE A 68 -9.30 -27.11 3.16
CA ILE A 68 -10.39 -27.75 3.90
C ILE A 68 -11.68 -27.76 3.06
N MET A 69 -12.04 -26.63 2.45
CA MET A 69 -13.26 -26.56 1.63
C MET A 69 -13.22 -27.47 0.41
N LEU A 70 -12.09 -27.52 -0.31
CA LEU A 70 -11.93 -28.43 -1.44
C LEU A 70 -12.04 -29.89 -1.01
N THR A 71 -11.49 -30.23 0.16
CA THR A 71 -11.58 -31.59 0.71
C THR A 71 -13.02 -31.98 1.00
N ILE A 72 -13.78 -31.10 1.66
CA ILE A 72 -15.21 -31.34 1.95
C ILE A 72 -16.01 -31.53 0.67
N LEU A 73 -15.81 -30.67 -0.35
CA LEU A 73 -16.50 -30.79 -1.62
C LEU A 73 -16.12 -32.07 -2.38
N GLY A 74 -14.85 -32.46 -2.35
CA GLY A 74 -14.37 -33.70 -2.95
C GLY A 74 -15.05 -34.92 -2.34
N ILE A 75 -15.13 -34.98 -1.01
CA ILE A 75 -15.83 -36.05 -0.29
C ILE A 75 -17.32 -36.07 -0.67
N LYS A 76 -18.00 -34.91 -0.64
CA LYS A 76 -19.42 -34.82 -1.03
C LYS A 76 -19.65 -35.26 -2.48
N TYR A 77 -18.76 -34.91 -3.41
CA TYR A 77 -18.87 -35.33 -4.81
C TYR A 77 -18.74 -36.85 -4.97
N VAL A 78 -17.78 -37.47 -4.28
CA VAL A 78 -17.60 -38.94 -4.35
C VAL A 78 -18.80 -39.67 -3.75
N ALA A 79 -19.31 -39.19 -2.60
CA ALA A 79 -20.44 -39.80 -1.90
C ALA A 79 -21.82 -39.50 -2.52
N ALA A 80 -21.95 -38.48 -3.37
CA ALA A 80 -23.22 -38.09 -3.99
C ALA A 80 -23.75 -39.15 -4.96
N SER A 81 -25.09 -39.23 -5.08
CA SER A 81 -25.76 -40.07 -6.07
C SER A 81 -25.54 -39.53 -7.50
N PRO A 82 -25.71 -40.36 -8.56
CA PRO A 82 -25.44 -39.94 -9.95
C PRO A 82 -26.18 -38.66 -10.40
N ASN A 83 -27.41 -38.47 -9.92
CA ASN A 83 -28.19 -37.25 -10.20
C ASN A 83 -27.60 -36.02 -9.52
N GLU A 84 -27.20 -36.14 -8.25
CA GLU A 84 -26.64 -35.03 -7.47
C GLU A 84 -25.21 -34.69 -7.90
N LYS A 85 -24.44 -35.65 -8.43
CA LYS A 85 -23.08 -35.42 -8.93
C LYS A 85 -23.01 -34.32 -10.00
N ALA A 86 -24.05 -34.15 -10.82
CA ALA A 86 -24.10 -33.13 -11.86
C ALA A 86 -24.12 -31.70 -11.28
N ASP A 87 -24.92 -31.49 -10.24
CA ASP A 87 -25.03 -30.21 -9.55
C ASP A 87 -23.80 -29.91 -8.70
N TYR A 88 -23.28 -30.93 -8.00
CA TYR A 88 -22.02 -30.80 -7.25
C TYR A 88 -20.84 -30.48 -8.16
N LYS A 89 -20.78 -31.03 -9.38
CA LYS A 89 -19.71 -30.72 -10.33
C LYS A 89 -19.71 -29.25 -10.74
N LYS A 90 -20.87 -28.66 -11.01
CA LYS A 90 -20.99 -27.23 -11.35
C LYS A 90 -20.54 -26.34 -10.19
N GLY A 91 -20.98 -26.64 -8.97
CA GLY A 91 -20.55 -25.90 -7.78
C GLY A 91 -19.05 -26.04 -7.52
N MET A 92 -18.52 -27.25 -7.66
CA MET A 92 -17.10 -27.57 -7.43
C MET A 92 -16.17 -26.80 -8.35
N THR A 93 -16.55 -26.58 -9.61
CA THR A 93 -15.74 -25.76 -10.53
C THR A 93 -15.49 -24.36 -9.98
N VAL A 94 -16.49 -23.71 -9.37
CA VAL A 94 -16.34 -22.36 -8.82
C VAL A 94 -15.33 -22.34 -7.66
N TYR A 95 -15.41 -23.32 -6.76
CA TYR A 95 -14.46 -23.43 -5.64
C TYR A 95 -13.05 -23.76 -6.09
N VAL A 96 -12.89 -24.64 -7.09
CA VAL A 96 -11.59 -24.97 -7.67
C VAL A 96 -10.97 -23.74 -8.33
N VAL A 97 -11.75 -22.97 -9.11
CA VAL A 97 -11.26 -21.72 -9.71
C VAL A 97 -10.85 -20.72 -8.63
N GLY A 98 -11.66 -20.55 -7.58
CA GLY A 98 -11.31 -19.69 -6.44
C GLY A 98 -10.01 -20.11 -5.76
N ALA A 99 -9.79 -21.41 -5.58
CA ALA A 99 -8.55 -21.93 -5.01
C ALA A 99 -7.34 -21.69 -5.92
N VAL A 100 -7.49 -21.93 -7.24
CA VAL A 100 -6.43 -21.65 -8.22
C VAL A 100 -6.05 -20.17 -8.22
N LEU A 101 -7.03 -19.26 -8.11
CA LEU A 101 -6.78 -17.83 -7.99
C LEU A 101 -6.04 -17.49 -6.69
N LEU A 102 -6.43 -18.07 -5.55
CA LEU A 102 -5.78 -17.83 -4.26
C LEU A 102 -4.33 -18.35 -4.24
N PHE A 103 -4.11 -19.56 -4.75
CA PHE A 103 -2.77 -20.15 -4.86
C PHE A 103 -1.91 -19.40 -5.89
N GLY A 104 -2.49 -19.03 -7.03
CA GLY A 104 -1.84 -18.25 -8.07
C GLY A 104 -1.42 -16.86 -7.59
N ALA A 105 -2.31 -16.13 -6.92
CA ALA A 105 -1.99 -14.83 -6.32
C ALA A 105 -0.87 -14.96 -5.28
N SER A 106 -0.90 -16.00 -4.45
CA SER A 106 0.16 -16.24 -3.46
C SER A 106 1.51 -16.50 -4.11
N ALA A 107 1.55 -17.28 -5.20
CA ALA A 107 2.76 -17.55 -5.97
C ALA A 107 3.27 -16.29 -6.71
N LEU A 108 2.38 -15.53 -7.34
CA LEU A 108 2.71 -14.27 -8.03
C LEU A 108 3.30 -13.25 -7.07
N LEU A 109 2.72 -13.10 -5.87
CA LEU A 109 3.27 -12.19 -4.88
C LEU A 109 4.68 -12.59 -4.44
N SER A 110 4.98 -13.88 -4.32
CA SER A 110 6.35 -14.34 -4.03
C SER A 110 7.33 -14.02 -5.15
N VAL A 111 6.90 -14.09 -6.41
CA VAL A 111 7.72 -13.69 -7.56
C VAL A 111 7.98 -12.19 -7.54
N ILE A 112 6.95 -11.37 -7.29
CA ILE A 112 7.08 -9.91 -7.20
C ILE A 112 8.02 -9.52 -6.06
N GLN A 113 7.92 -10.17 -4.90
CA GLN A 113 8.82 -9.94 -3.77
C GLN A 113 10.28 -10.20 -4.13
N LYS A 114 10.57 -11.29 -4.85
CA LYS A 114 11.93 -11.58 -5.32
C LYS A 114 12.48 -10.52 -6.27
N PHE A 115 11.64 -10.07 -7.22
CA PHE A 115 12.01 -8.98 -8.13
C PHE A 115 12.29 -7.66 -7.42
N VAL A 116 11.48 -7.31 -6.41
CA VAL A 116 11.68 -6.08 -5.62
C VAL A 116 12.93 -6.18 -4.74
N GLU A 117 13.25 -7.36 -4.21
CA GLU A 117 14.47 -7.60 -3.42
C GLU A 117 15.74 -7.68 -4.29
N GLY A 118 15.63 -7.54 -5.61
CA GLY A 118 16.78 -7.50 -6.53
C GLY A 118 17.50 -8.84 -6.67
N LYS A 119 16.79 -9.96 -6.45
CA LYS A 119 17.30 -11.33 -6.66
C LYS A 119 16.71 -12.00 -7.89
#